data_AF-A0AAV6UPM8-F1
#
_entry.id   AF-A0AAV6UPM8-F1
#
_cell.length_a   1.000
_cell.length_b   1.000
_cell.length_c   1.000
_cell.angle_alpha   90.00
_cell.angle_beta   90.00
_cell.angle_gamma   90.00
#
_symmetry.space_group_name_H-M   'P 1'
#
loop_
_entity.id
_entity.type
_entity.pdbx_description
1 polymer ?
#
loop_
_entity_poly.entity_id
_entity_poly.type
_entity_poly.pdbx_seq_one_letter_code
_entity_poly.pdbx_strand_id
1 'polypeptide(L)'
;MRRELYSTCDGSGLKEISTIPIASSWVLDGTKLLSGRSYINSIQIRTNTLYSRSRGRKIDHQCSQGCTQPETLNHILQNCYASHKPRIARHDKLVEYLKRGAEQHKFLVQSEPSFATKAGILKPNLVLIKGDNYHLRCPSGERPVPPRDR
;
A
#
# COMPACT_ATOMS: atom_id res chain seq x y z
N MET A 1 25.22 13.77 1.69
CA MET A 1 23.91 14.26 2.17
C MET A 1 22.71 13.44 1.69
N ARG A 2 22.27 13.49 0.41
CA ARG A 2 21.01 12.81 -0.02
C ARG A 2 21.06 11.28 0.04
N ARG A 3 22.19 10.66 -0.33
CA ARG A 3 22.42 9.21 -0.22
C ARG A 3 22.46 8.71 1.23
N GLU A 4 23.08 9.49 2.12
CA GLU A 4 23.15 9.17 3.55
C GLU A 4 21.76 9.17 4.17
N LEU A 5 20.92 10.18 3.88
CA LEU A 5 19.53 10.22 4.32
C LEU A 5 18.78 8.94 3.91
N TYR A 6 18.89 8.56 2.63
CA TYR A 6 18.23 7.37 2.09
C TYR A 6 18.72 6.04 2.66
N SER A 7 19.88 6.02 3.32
CA SER A 7 20.39 4.84 4.04
C SER A 7 19.85 4.72 5.46
N THR A 8 19.26 5.79 6.01
CA THR A 8 18.63 5.77 7.33
C THR A 8 17.26 5.12 7.28
N CYS A 9 16.77 4.63 8.42
CA CYS A 9 15.40 4.13 8.56
C CYS A 9 14.38 5.19 8.11
N ASP A 10 14.51 6.44 8.58
CA ASP A 10 13.57 7.51 8.30
C ASP A 10 13.59 7.94 6.82
N GLY A 11 14.76 7.92 6.18
CA GLY A 11 14.92 8.37 4.79
C GLY A 11 14.77 7.27 3.73
N SER A 12 14.80 5.99 4.08
CA SER A 12 14.77 4.90 3.09
C SER A 12 13.51 4.90 2.22
N GLY A 13 12.37 5.28 2.79
CA GLY A 13 11.09 5.40 2.08
C GLY A 13 10.99 6.61 1.13
N LEU A 14 11.93 7.55 1.21
CA LEU A 14 11.94 8.78 0.40
C LEU A 14 12.70 8.64 -0.92
N LYS A 15 13.36 7.50 -1.17
CA LYS A 15 14.18 7.26 -2.37
C LYS A 15 13.40 7.48 -3.68
N GLU A 16 12.15 7.04 -3.69
CA GLU A 16 11.30 7.05 -4.89
C GLU A 16 10.23 8.15 -4.82
N ILE A 17 10.23 9.00 -3.80
CA ILE A 17 9.13 9.97 -3.62
C ILE A 17 9.04 10.98 -4.76
N SER A 18 10.17 11.28 -5.40
CA SER A 18 10.25 12.20 -6.55
C SER A 18 9.85 11.57 -7.88
N THR A 19 9.74 10.24 -7.97
CA THR A 19 9.37 9.56 -9.24
C THR A 19 7.88 9.70 -9.54
N ILE A 20 7.05 9.89 -8.52
CA ILE A 20 5.59 10.06 -8.65
C ILE A 20 5.15 11.33 -7.91
N PRO A 21 5.34 12.54 -8.48
CA PRO A 21 5.02 13.81 -7.82
C PRO A 21 3.56 13.89 -7.36
N ILE A 22 2.63 13.33 -8.15
CA ILE A 22 1.19 13.32 -7.83
C ILE A 22 0.87 12.55 -6.55
N ALA A 23 1.69 11.56 -6.15
CA ALA A 23 1.50 10.87 -4.87
C ALA A 23 1.82 11.76 -3.66
N SER A 24 2.50 12.88 -3.88
CA SER A 24 2.86 13.88 -2.85
C SER A 24 1.99 15.15 -2.91
N SER A 25 1.13 15.34 -3.92
CA SER A 25 0.45 16.63 -4.14
C SER A 25 -0.41 17.04 -2.94
N TRP A 26 -1.08 16.07 -2.31
CA TRP A 26 -1.94 16.28 -1.15
C TRP A 26 -1.23 16.92 0.05
N VAL A 27 0.11 16.82 0.13
CA VAL A 27 0.91 17.43 1.21
C VAL A 27 0.77 18.96 1.20
N LEU A 28 0.58 19.56 0.01
CA LEU A 28 0.40 21.01 -0.13
C LEU A 28 -1.07 21.44 0.01
N ASP A 29 -2.01 20.50 -0.08
CA ASP A 29 -3.45 20.78 0.03
C ASP A 29 -3.94 21.00 1.47
N GLY A 30 -3.09 20.71 2.47
CA GLY A 30 -3.37 20.91 3.89
C GLY A 30 -4.46 19.97 4.44
N THR A 31 -5.35 20.49 5.29
CA THR A 31 -6.37 19.70 6.02
C THR A 31 -7.72 19.62 5.30
N LYS A 32 -7.81 19.96 4.01
CA LYS A 32 -9.11 20.04 3.30
C LYS A 32 -9.93 18.74 3.34
N LEU A 33 -9.27 17.58 3.39
CA LEU A 33 -9.89 16.25 3.39
C LEU A 33 -9.76 15.52 4.74
N LEU A 34 -8.98 16.06 5.69
CA LEU A 34 -8.58 15.36 6.91
C LEU A 34 -8.67 16.31 8.10
N SER A 35 -9.05 15.80 9.27
CA SER A 35 -8.85 16.56 10.51
C SER A 35 -7.37 16.91 10.67
N GLY A 36 -7.06 18.00 11.39
CA GLY A 36 -5.67 18.41 11.63
C GLY A 36 -4.82 17.28 12.24
N ARG A 37 -5.39 16.50 13.16
CA ARG A 37 -4.72 15.31 13.72
C ARG A 37 -4.43 14.25 12.65
N SER A 38 -5.41 13.91 11.81
CA SER A 38 -5.23 12.92 10.75
C SER A 38 -4.24 13.38 9.69
N TYR A 39 -4.21 14.68 9.37
CA TYR A 39 -3.22 15.27 8.49
C TYR A 39 -1.80 15.11 9.07
N ILE A 40 -1.59 15.51 10.33
CA ILE A 40 -0.28 15.36 11.00
C ILE A 40 0.16 13.89 11.01
N ASN A 41 -0.73 12.97 11.39
CA ASN A 41 -0.41 11.54 11.40
C ASN A 41 -0.07 11.02 10.00
N SER A 42 -0.75 11.50 8.96
CA SER A 42 -0.48 11.11 7.56
C SER A 42 0.89 11.61 7.10
N ILE A 43 1.27 12.82 7.47
CA ILE A 43 2.62 13.37 7.22
C ILE A 43 3.67 12.56 7.98
N GLN A 44 3.41 12.19 9.22
CA GLN A 44 4.31 11.37 10.02
C GLN A 44 4.51 9.98 9.41
N ILE A 45 3.43 9.37 8.90
CA ILE A 45 3.52 8.09 8.18
C ILE A 45 4.33 8.25 6.90
N ARG A 46 4.04 9.29 6.10
CA ARG A 46 4.72 9.54 4.82
C ARG A 46 6.22 9.77 4.97
N THR A 47 6.62 10.47 6.03
CA THR A 47 8.02 10.81 6.32
C THR A 47 8.71 9.79 7.21
N ASN A 48 8.05 8.66 7.53
CA ASN A 48 8.54 7.64 8.45
C ASN A 48 8.94 8.20 9.84
N THR A 49 8.28 9.28 10.27
CA THR A 49 8.54 9.93 11.58
C THR A 49 7.52 9.53 12.65
N LEU A 50 6.50 8.75 12.29
CA LEU A 50 5.61 8.15 13.28
C LEU A 50 6.43 7.22 14.21
N TYR A 51 6.05 7.16 15.47
CA TYR A 51 6.72 6.31 16.44
C TYR A 51 6.73 4.84 15.98
N SER A 52 7.91 4.24 16.02
CA SER A 52 8.15 2.81 15.96
C SER A 52 9.35 2.51 16.86
N ARG A 53 9.51 1.30 17.39
CA ARG A 53 10.65 1.01 18.29
C ARG A 53 12.00 1.24 17.62
N SER A 54 12.14 1.01 16.31
CA SER A 54 13.38 1.28 15.57
C SER A 54 13.75 2.77 15.52
N ARG A 55 12.77 3.66 15.73
CA ARG A 55 12.98 5.13 15.78
C ARG A 55 13.04 5.65 17.22
N GLY A 56 12.21 5.10 18.10
CA GLY A 56 12.00 5.61 19.45
C GLY A 56 12.82 4.93 20.55
N ARG A 57 13.53 3.84 20.25
CA ARG A 57 14.40 3.13 21.19
C ARG A 57 15.83 3.06 20.64
N LYS A 58 16.81 2.90 21.54
CA LYS A 58 18.24 2.79 21.19
C LYS A 58 18.76 1.34 21.16
N ILE A 59 18.03 0.40 21.77
CA ILE A 59 18.54 -0.94 22.10
C ILE A 59 17.59 -2.03 21.60
N ASP A 60 16.33 -1.99 22.03
CA ASP A 60 15.31 -2.97 21.62
C ASP A 60 14.49 -2.45 20.45
N HIS A 61 14.86 -2.90 19.24
CA HIS A 61 14.14 -2.58 18.02
C HIS A 61 13.20 -3.71 17.58
N GLN A 62 13.06 -4.79 18.35
CA GLN A 62 12.21 -5.91 17.93
C GLN A 62 10.74 -5.52 17.97
N CYS A 63 9.96 -6.12 17.06
CA CYS A 63 8.52 -5.94 17.00
C CYS A 63 7.87 -6.19 18.35
N SER A 64 7.09 -5.22 18.84
CA SER A 64 6.31 -5.34 20.09
C SER A 64 5.31 -6.47 20.07
N GLN A 65 4.93 -6.92 18.88
CA GLN A 65 4.01 -8.03 18.66
C GLN A 65 4.76 -9.35 18.52
N GLY A 66 6.07 -9.44 18.78
CA GLY A 66 6.80 -10.72 18.72
C GLY A 66 7.09 -11.24 17.31
N CYS A 67 7.10 -10.37 16.30
CA CYS A 67 7.70 -10.73 15.00
C CYS A 67 9.23 -10.80 15.13
N THR A 68 9.89 -11.59 14.29
CA THR A 68 11.36 -11.73 14.23
C THR A 68 12.07 -10.55 13.56
N GLN A 69 11.31 -9.61 12.99
CA GLN A 69 11.82 -8.46 12.25
C GLN A 69 11.81 -7.21 13.14
N PRO A 70 12.74 -6.27 12.92
CA PRO A 70 12.71 -4.98 13.59
C PRO A 70 11.40 -4.22 13.36
N GLU A 71 10.90 -3.57 14.41
CA GLU A 71 9.71 -2.74 14.38
C GLU A 71 10.00 -1.42 13.66
N THR A 72 9.94 -1.45 12.35
CA THR A 72 9.89 -0.26 11.49
C THR A 72 8.45 0.05 11.15
N LEU A 73 8.16 1.29 10.72
CA LEU A 73 6.82 1.61 10.23
C LEU A 73 6.43 0.76 9.03
N ASN A 74 7.38 0.45 8.14
CA ASN A 74 7.14 -0.46 7.02
C ASN A 74 6.77 -1.87 7.50
N HIS A 75 7.46 -2.38 8.52
CA HIS A 75 7.08 -3.64 9.16
C HIS A 75 5.65 -3.56 9.71
N ILE A 76 5.33 -2.57 10.54
CA ILE A 76 4.01 -2.40 11.14
C ILE A 76 2.92 -2.31 10.07
N LEU A 77 3.11 -1.51 9.02
CA LEU A 77 2.05 -1.20 8.05
C LEU A 77 1.89 -2.23 6.94
N GLN A 78 2.94 -3.00 6.59
CA GLN A 78 2.93 -3.91 5.44
C GLN A 78 3.05 -5.39 5.83
N ASN A 79 3.81 -5.72 6.87
CA ASN A 79 4.25 -7.09 7.12
C ASN A 79 3.73 -7.69 8.44
N CYS A 80 3.64 -6.89 9.50
CA CYS A 80 3.34 -7.35 10.85
C CYS A 80 2.01 -8.12 10.92
N TYR A 81 1.97 -9.29 11.52
CA TYR A 81 0.74 -10.08 11.57
C TYR A 81 -0.39 -9.34 12.33
N ALA A 82 -0.05 -8.50 13.32
CA ALA A 82 -1.03 -7.75 14.10
C ALA A 82 -1.85 -6.77 13.26
N SER A 83 -1.28 -6.23 12.18
CA SER A 83 -1.99 -5.34 11.26
C SER A 83 -2.61 -6.06 10.06
N HIS A 84 -2.55 -7.40 10.01
CA HIS A 84 -3.05 -8.17 8.87
C HIS A 84 -4.53 -7.90 8.56
N LYS A 85 -5.42 -8.01 9.56
CA LYS A 85 -6.85 -7.72 9.38
C LYS A 85 -7.11 -6.26 8.98
N PRO A 86 -6.53 -5.24 9.66
CA PRO A 86 -6.63 -3.86 9.20
C PRO A 86 -6.10 -3.60 7.79
N ARG A 87 -5.03 -4.30 7.37
CA ARG A 87 -4.49 -4.17 6.01
C ARG A 87 -5.48 -4.68 4.97
N ILE A 88 -6.08 -5.85 5.20
CA ILE A 88 -7.12 -6.40 4.33
C ILE A 88 -8.29 -5.42 4.26
N ALA A 89 -8.84 -5.00 5.40
CA ALA A 89 -9.97 -4.07 5.43
C ALA A 89 -9.68 -2.72 4.73
N ARG A 90 -8.44 -2.22 4.80
CA ARG A 90 -8.02 -1.02 4.07
C ARG A 90 -7.94 -1.28 2.56
N HIS A 91 -7.42 -2.42 2.16
CA HIS A 91 -7.35 -2.83 0.76
C HIS A 91 -8.76 -3.00 0.17
N ASP A 92 -9.66 -3.71 0.85
CA ASP A 92 -11.05 -3.92 0.41
C ASP A 92 -11.78 -2.58 0.22
N LYS A 93 -11.62 -1.65 1.18
CA LYS A 93 -12.21 -0.30 1.07
C LYS A 93 -11.69 0.48 -0.14
N LEU A 94 -10.41 0.35 -0.47
CA LEU A 94 -9.82 0.99 -1.65
C LEU A 94 -10.32 0.33 -2.93
N VAL A 95 -10.41 -1.00 -2.98
CA VAL A 95 -10.98 -1.76 -4.09
C VAL A 95 -12.42 -1.32 -4.34
N GLU A 96 -13.25 -1.26 -3.30
CA GLU A 96 -14.65 -0.84 -3.41
C GLU A 96 -14.79 0.63 -3.83
N TYR A 97 -13.90 1.52 -3.36
CA TYR A 97 -13.87 2.91 -3.82
C TYR A 97 -13.56 3.00 -5.32
N LEU A 98 -12.55 2.28 -5.79
CA LEU A 98 -12.17 2.27 -7.21
C LEU A 98 -13.27 1.66 -8.09
N LYS A 99 -13.90 0.58 -7.63
CA LYS A 99 -15.04 -0.05 -8.30
C LYS A 99 -16.17 0.95 -8.52
N ARG A 100 -16.65 1.60 -7.45
CA ARG A 100 -17.74 2.59 -7.54
C ARG A 100 -17.40 3.73 -8.50
N GLY A 101 -16.17 4.24 -8.44
CA GLY A 101 -15.73 5.29 -9.37
C GLY A 101 -15.75 4.81 -10.82
N ALA A 102 -15.28 3.58 -11.08
CA ALA A 102 -15.28 3.03 -12.43
C ALA A 102 -16.71 2.79 -12.97
N GLU A 103 -17.62 2.26 -12.13
CA GLU A 103 -19.03 2.06 -12.48
C GLU A 103 -19.72 3.39 -12.82
N GLN A 104 -19.46 4.45 -12.05
CA GLN A 104 -19.94 5.81 -12.34
C GLN A 104 -19.45 6.34 -13.71
N HIS A 105 -18.25 5.91 -14.14
CA HIS A 105 -17.68 6.25 -15.45
C HIS A 105 -18.04 5.24 -16.56
N LYS A 106 -19.09 4.43 -16.33
CA LYS A 106 -19.67 3.47 -17.28
C LYS A 106 -18.72 2.34 -17.69
N PHE A 107 -17.81 1.95 -16.80
CA PHE A 107 -17.05 0.70 -16.96
C PHE A 107 -17.90 -0.47 -16.48
N LEU A 108 -17.81 -1.60 -17.17
CA LEU A 108 -18.21 -2.90 -16.62
C LEU A 108 -17.07 -3.37 -15.71
N VAL A 109 -17.38 -3.70 -14.46
CA VAL A 109 -16.38 -4.07 -13.45
C VAL A 109 -16.56 -5.50 -12.99
N GLN A 110 -15.50 -6.30 -13.08
CA GLN A 110 -15.44 -7.63 -12.45
C GLN A 110 -14.56 -7.56 -11.19
N SER A 111 -15.09 -8.05 -10.08
CA SER A 111 -14.39 -8.10 -8.79
C SER A 111 -13.79 -9.49 -8.58
N GLU A 112 -12.51 -9.54 -8.20
CA GLU A 112 -11.73 -10.76 -7.95
C GLU A 112 -11.86 -11.88 -9.00
N PRO A 113 -11.86 -11.59 -10.32
CA PRO A 113 -11.94 -12.65 -11.31
C PRO A 113 -10.69 -13.54 -11.27
N SER A 114 -10.83 -14.77 -11.76
CA SER A 114 -9.72 -15.71 -11.89
C SER A 114 -9.55 -16.10 -13.35
N PHE A 115 -8.37 -15.84 -13.90
CA PHE A 115 -8.04 -16.21 -15.27
C PHE A 115 -6.98 -17.30 -15.29
N ALA A 116 -7.30 -18.43 -15.92
CA ALA A 116 -6.29 -19.43 -16.23
C ALA A 116 -5.41 -18.92 -17.37
N THR A 117 -4.12 -18.76 -17.13
CA THR A 117 -3.14 -18.35 -18.14
C THR A 117 -2.08 -19.44 -18.29
N LYS A 118 -1.30 -19.39 -19.38
CA LYS A 118 -0.15 -20.30 -19.57
C LYS A 118 0.87 -20.22 -18.42
N ALA A 119 0.93 -19.10 -17.70
CA ALA A 119 1.83 -18.87 -16.57
C ALA A 119 1.20 -19.21 -15.19
N GLY A 120 -0.02 -19.74 -15.16
CA GLY A 120 -0.76 -20.03 -13.92
C GLY A 120 -2.03 -19.21 -13.78
N ILE A 121 -2.60 -19.19 -12.58
CA ILE A 121 -3.86 -18.47 -12.29
C ILE A 121 -3.53 -17.01 -11.97
N LEU A 122 -4.05 -16.10 -12.77
CA LEU A 122 -4.01 -14.66 -12.51
C LEU A 122 -5.29 -14.25 -11.76
N LYS A 123 -5.12 -13.62 -10.59
CA LYS A 123 -6.21 -13.14 -9.73
C LYS A 123 -6.10 -11.64 -9.50
N PRO A 124 -6.51 -10.79 -10.45
CA PRO A 124 -6.56 -9.35 -10.19
C PRO A 124 -7.71 -9.04 -9.22
N ASN A 125 -7.57 -7.97 -8.44
CA ASN A 125 -8.64 -7.51 -7.56
C ASN A 125 -9.82 -6.91 -8.35
N LEU A 126 -9.54 -6.17 -9.42
CA LEU A 126 -10.54 -5.59 -10.31
C LEU A 126 -10.13 -5.70 -11.77
N VAL A 127 -11.11 -5.92 -12.63
CA VAL A 127 -10.99 -5.78 -14.09
C VAL A 127 -12.03 -4.79 -14.57
N LEU A 128 -11.56 -3.75 -15.27
CA LEU A 128 -12.40 -2.67 -15.79
C LEU A 128 -12.50 -2.80 -17.30
N ILE A 129 -13.71 -2.87 -17.83
CA ILE A 129 -14.00 -3.09 -19.25
C ILE A 129 -14.81 -1.89 -19.78
N LYS A 130 -14.38 -1.30 -20.90
CA LYS A 130 -15.09 -0.18 -21.55
C LYS A 130 -14.97 -0.29 -23.07
N GLY A 131 -16.08 -0.59 -23.73
CA GLY A 131 -16.06 -0.99 -25.14
C GLY A 131 -15.22 -2.25 -25.33
N ASP A 132 -14.42 -2.31 -26.40
CA ASP A 132 -13.48 -3.42 -26.64
C ASP A 132 -12.15 -3.29 -25.88
N ASN A 133 -11.97 -2.22 -25.09
CA ASN A 133 -10.75 -1.98 -24.33
C ASN A 133 -10.87 -2.49 -22.87
N TYR A 134 -9.89 -3.26 -22.43
CA TYR A 134 -9.79 -3.77 -21.07
C TYR A 134 -8.59 -3.15 -20.34
N HIS A 135 -8.82 -2.71 -19.10
CA HIS A 135 -7.76 -2.24 -18.20
C HIS A 135 -7.69 -3.16 -16.98
N LEU A 136 -6.59 -3.89 -16.85
CA LEU A 136 -6.27 -4.69 -15.66
C LEU A 136 -5.55 -3.80 -14.64
N ARG A 137 -6.08 -3.67 -13.43
CA ARG A 137 -5.38 -2.99 -12.34
C ARG A 137 -5.23 -3.95 -11.17
N CYS A 138 -3.99 -4.31 -10.85
CA CYS A 138 -3.66 -5.10 -9.68
C CYS A 138 -3.12 -4.17 -8.57
N PRO A 139 -3.91 -3.86 -7.52
CA PRO A 139 -3.42 -3.08 -6.38
C PRO A 139 -2.35 -3.78 -5.54
N SER A 140 -2.20 -5.11 -5.65
CA SER A 140 -1.20 -5.91 -4.97
C SER A 140 -0.26 -6.54 -6.00
N GLY A 141 1.05 -6.37 -5.86
CA GLY A 141 2.07 -6.94 -6.76
C GLY A 141 2.20 -8.47 -6.69
N GLU A 142 1.09 -9.20 -6.58
CA GLU A 142 1.10 -10.65 -6.50
C GLU A 142 1.34 -11.26 -7.90
N ARG A 143 2.42 -12.05 -7.98
CA ARG A 143 2.75 -12.85 -9.16
C ARG A 143 1.68 -13.94 -9.36
N PRO A 144 1.46 -14.41 -10.60
CA PRO A 144 0.56 -15.52 -10.88
C PRO A 144 0.82 -16.70 -9.94
N VAL A 145 -0.23 -17.28 -9.39
CA VAL A 145 -0.10 -18.47 -8.53
C VAL A 145 0.17 -19.65 -9.46
N PRO A 146 1.28 -20.39 -9.28
CA PRO A 146 1.57 -21.55 -10.11
C PRO A 146 0.44 -22.59 -9.99
N PRO A 147 0.20 -23.38 -11.05
CA PRO A 147 -0.75 -24.50 -10.97
C PRO A 147 -0.39 -25.38 -9.77
N ARG A 148 -1.39 -25.75 -8.95
CA ARG A 148 -1.19 -26.81 -7.96
C ARG A 148 -1.19 -28.13 -8.72
N ASP A 149 -0.03 -28.77 -8.78
CA ASP A 149 0.07 -30.17 -9.23
C ASP A 149 -0.83 -31.01 -8.31
N ARG A 150 -1.75 -31.76 -8.93
CA ARG A 150 -2.57 -32.78 -8.25
C ARG A 150 -1.77 -34.05 -8.09
#